data_AF-A0A235BT90-F1
#
_entry.id   AF-A0A235BT90-F1
#
_cell.length_a   1.000
_cell.length_b   1.000
_cell.length_c   1.000
_cell.angle_alpha   90.00
_cell.angle_beta   90.00
_cell.angle_gamma   90.00
#
_symmetry.space_group_name_H-M   'P 1'
#
loop_
_entity.id
_entity.type
_entity.pdbx_description
1 polymer ?
#
loop_
_entity_poly.entity_id
_entity_poly.type
_entity_poly.pdbx_seq_one_letter_code
_entity_poly.pdbx_strand_id
1 'polypeptide(L)'
;MKEEFQKSPECSRLLDWIVDYLDGKVTEKMRQEIILHVQTCEHCARLLWGMKRIVRYCQMQTDCDVPLLAHQQLWEALICEFETEE
;
A
#
# COMPACT_ATOMS: atom_id res chain seq x y z
N MET A 1 -30.20 3.35 -3.52
CA MET A 1 -29.90 4.56 -2.73
C MET A 1 -28.47 4.96 -3.07
N LYS A 2 -28.27 6.10 -3.73
CA LYS A 2 -26.92 6.66 -3.93
C LYS A 2 -26.66 7.56 -2.73
N GLU A 3 -25.86 7.08 -1.77
CA GLU A 3 -25.40 7.93 -0.67
C GLU A 3 -24.42 8.96 -1.26
N GLU A 4 -24.87 10.21 -1.34
CA GLU A 4 -24.02 11.33 -1.71
C GLU A 4 -23.04 11.57 -0.55
N PHE A 5 -21.84 11.04 -0.71
CA PHE A 5 -20.81 11.00 0.30
C PHE A 5 -20.28 12.40 0.61
N GLN A 6 -20.50 12.85 1.85
CA GLN A 6 -19.98 14.11 2.34
C GLN A 6 -18.46 14.00 2.52
N LYS A 7 -17.74 14.39 1.47
CA LYS A 7 -16.28 14.35 1.37
C LYS A 7 -15.70 15.45 2.26
N SER A 8 -15.43 15.13 3.53
CA SER A 8 -14.70 16.06 4.39
C SER A 8 -13.26 16.23 3.84
N PRO A 9 -12.62 17.38 4.06
CA PRO A 9 -11.22 17.58 3.65
C PRO A 9 -10.27 16.55 4.31
N GLU A 10 -10.63 16.05 5.48
CA GLU A 10 -9.88 15.00 6.20
C GLU A 10 -10.00 13.64 5.51
N CYS A 11 -11.18 13.30 4.96
CA CYS A 11 -11.34 12.08 4.15
C CYS A 11 -10.43 12.11 2.91
N SER A 12 -10.31 13.26 2.26
CA SER A 12 -9.41 13.42 1.09
C SER A 12 -7.95 13.27 1.50
N ARG A 13 -7.52 13.91 2.60
CA ARG A 13 -6.15 13.75 3.13
C ARG A 13 -5.82 12.31 3.50
N LEU A 14 -6.79 11.58 4.07
CA LEU A 14 -6.59 10.15 4.35
C LEU A 14 -6.39 9.35 3.06
N LEU A 15 -7.16 9.62 2.02
CA LEU A 15 -7.00 8.96 0.72
C LEU A 15 -5.61 9.21 0.12
N ASP A 16 -5.07 10.41 0.28
CA ASP A 16 -3.73 10.74 -0.20
C ASP A 16 -2.65 9.94 0.54
N TRP A 17 -2.87 9.62 1.82
CA TRP A 17 -1.88 8.95 2.67
C TRP A 17 -2.10 7.45 2.84
N ILE A 18 -3.22 6.90 2.38
CA ILE A 18 -3.62 5.52 2.71
C ILE A 18 -2.61 4.49 2.20
N VAL A 19 -2.03 4.72 1.02
CA VAL A 19 -1.02 3.83 0.43
C VAL A 19 0.25 3.83 1.27
N ASP A 20 0.81 5.02 1.55
CA ASP A 20 2.00 5.14 2.40
C ASP A 20 1.76 4.60 3.81
N TYR A 21 0.55 4.73 4.33
CA TYR A 21 0.18 4.19 5.63
C TYR A 21 0.19 2.65 5.64
N LEU A 22 -0.33 2.03 4.58
CA LEU A 22 -0.34 0.57 4.42
C LEU A 22 1.08 0.00 4.23
N ASP A 23 1.94 0.74 3.54
CA ASP A 23 3.36 0.42 3.36
C ASP A 23 4.22 0.73 4.59
N GLY A 24 3.66 1.41 5.60
CA GLY A 24 4.40 1.81 6.81
C GLY A 24 5.36 2.98 6.62
N LYS A 25 5.23 3.75 5.53
CA LYS A 25 6.10 4.87 5.13
C LYS A 25 5.68 6.23 5.71
N VAL A 26 4.49 6.32 6.31
CA VAL A 26 4.00 7.56 6.95
C VAL A 26 4.75 7.88 8.24
N THR A 27 4.86 9.17 8.54
CA THR A 27 5.38 9.65 9.83
C THR A 27 4.43 9.29 10.98
N GLU A 28 4.94 9.27 12.21
CA GLU A 28 4.12 9.00 13.40
C GLU A 28 2.97 10.01 13.56
N LYS A 29 3.21 11.29 13.24
CA LYS A 29 2.17 12.31 13.25
C LYS A 29 1.04 11.99 12.27
N MET A 30 1.38 11.62 11.03
CA MET A 30 0.39 11.24 10.01
C MET A 30 -0.38 9.98 10.42
N ARG A 31 0.32 8.99 11.00
CA ARG A 31 -0.31 7.78 11.55
C ARG A 31 -1.37 8.11 12.58
N GLN A 32 -1.08 9.00 13.53
CA GLN A 32 -2.03 9.44 14.55
C GLN A 32 -3.23 10.17 13.96
N GLU A 33 -3.00 11.08 13.01
CA GLU A 33 -4.09 11.79 12.32
C GLU A 33 -5.03 10.82 11.57
N ILE A 34 -4.47 9.81 10.89
CA ILE A 34 -5.25 8.78 10.21
C ILE A 34 -6.06 7.96 11.21
N ILE A 35 -5.45 7.52 12.32
CA ILE A 35 -6.12 6.73 13.37
C ILE A 35 -7.28 7.52 13.97
N LEU A 36 -7.06 8.79 14.29
CA LEU A 36 -8.08 9.66 14.87
C LEU A 36 -9.26 9.86 13.91
N HIS A 37 -8.99 10.07 12.61
CA HIS A 37 -10.04 10.22 11.62
C HIS A 37 -10.85 8.94 11.42
N VAL A 38 -10.23 7.76 11.34
CA VAL A 38 -11.00 6.51 11.14
C VAL A 38 -11.81 6.10 12.38
N GLN A 39 -11.52 6.65 13.56
CA GLN A 39 -12.36 6.46 14.75
C GLN A 39 -13.68 7.22 14.65
N THR A 40 -13.73 8.33 13.91
CA THR A 40 -14.90 9.20 13.79
C THR A 40 -15.58 9.12 12.43
N CYS A 41 -14.89 8.61 11.41
CA CYS A 41 -15.38 8.43 10.05
C CYS A 41 -15.52 6.94 9.69
N GLU A 42 -16.75 6.42 9.77
CA GLU A 42 -17.05 5.02 9.48
C GLU A 42 -16.66 4.60 8.06
N HIS A 43 -16.80 5.51 7.09
CA HIS A 43 -16.44 5.25 5.69
C HIS A 43 -14.94 5.04 5.51
N CYS A 44 -14.13 5.95 6.04
CA CYS A 44 -12.68 5.83 5.96
C CYS A 44 -12.18 4.65 6.78
N ALA A 45 -12.83 4.31 7.91
CA ALA A 45 -12.60 3.06 8.62
C ALA A 45 -12.85 1.86 7.69
N ARG A 46 -14.04 1.74 7.09
CA ARG A 46 -14.38 0.63 6.18
C ARG A 46 -13.38 0.51 5.03
N LEU A 47 -12.99 1.64 4.43
CA LEU A 47 -12.01 1.67 3.35
C LEU A 47 -10.64 1.16 3.83
N LEU A 48 -10.11 1.71 4.92
CA LEU A 48 -8.80 1.32 5.45
C LEU A 48 -8.75 -0.16 5.84
N TRP A 49 -9.80 -0.66 6.49
CA TRP A 49 -9.94 -2.08 6.82
C TRP A 49 -9.99 -2.96 5.56
N GLY A 50 -10.75 -2.54 4.55
CA GLY A 50 -10.83 -3.22 3.25
C GLY A 50 -9.46 -3.33 2.58
N MET A 51 -8.72 -2.24 2.50
CA MET A 51 -7.39 -2.20 1.91
C MET A 51 -6.36 -3.02 2.72
N LYS A 52 -6.34 -2.90 4.06
CA LYS A 52 -5.49 -3.75 4.92
C LYS A 52 -5.71 -5.23 4.67
N ARG A 53 -6.98 -5.62 4.52
CA ARG A 53 -7.35 -7.01 4.25
C ARG A 53 -6.84 -7.47 2.88
N ILE A 54 -6.97 -6.64 1.84
CA ILE A 54 -6.45 -6.94 0.50
C ILE A 54 -4.92 -7.08 0.54
N VAL A 55 -4.20 -6.12 1.13
CA VAL A 55 -2.74 -6.18 1.28
C VAL A 55 -2.32 -7.47 1.98
N ARG A 56 -2.99 -7.82 3.08
CA ARG A 56 -2.73 -9.08 3.80
C ARG A 56 -2.99 -10.30 2.93
N TYR A 57 -4.07 -10.34 2.15
CA TYR A 57 -4.33 -11.44 1.22
C TYR A 57 -3.25 -11.56 0.15
N CYS A 58 -2.80 -10.44 -0.43
CA CYS A 58 -1.70 -10.43 -1.40
C CYS A 58 -0.39 -10.94 -0.77
N GLN A 59 -0.11 -10.55 0.48
CA GLN A 59 1.05 -11.03 1.23
C GLN A 59 0.97 -12.51 1.61
N MET A 60 -0.24 -13.07 1.75
CA MET A 60 -0.44 -14.49 2.04
C MET A 60 -0.34 -15.38 0.79
N GLN A 61 -0.44 -14.81 -0.42
CA GLN A 61 -0.04 -15.50 -1.65
C GLN A 61 1.50 -15.51 -1.76
N THR A 62 2.16 -16.21 -0.85
CA THR A 62 3.61 -16.45 -0.88
C THR A 62 4.01 -17.57 -1.83
N ASP A 63 3.05 -18.36 -2.33
CA ASP A 63 3.31 -19.55 -3.15
C ASP A 63 3.33 -19.25 -4.65
N CYS A 64 3.66 -18.02 -5.03
CA CYS A 64 4.16 -17.77 -6.37
C CYS A 64 5.64 -18.11 -6.38
N ASP A 65 5.95 -19.40 -6.59
CA ASP A 65 7.31 -19.81 -6.91
C ASP A 65 7.82 -18.93 -8.05
N VAL A 66 8.86 -18.13 -7.79
CA VAL A 66 9.53 -17.37 -8.84
C VAL A 66 10.07 -18.42 -9.82
N PRO A 67 9.66 -18.39 -11.10
CA PRO A 67 10.14 -19.37 -12.05
C PRO A 67 11.67 -19.36 -12.05
N LEU A 68 12.31 -20.53 -12.01
CA LEU A 68 13.77 -20.66 -11.94
C LEU A 68 14.49 -19.83 -13.01
N LEU A 69 13.87 -19.73 -14.19
CA LEU A 69 14.35 -18.92 -15.31
C LEU A 69 14.37 -17.42 -15.02
N ALA A 70 13.41 -16.91 -14.24
CA ALA A 70 13.35 -15.50 -13.88
C ALA A 70 14.51 -15.08 -12.96
N HIS A 71 14.95 -15.97 -12.06
CA HIS A 71 16.15 -15.75 -11.25
C HIS A 71 17.40 -15.61 -12.11
N GLN A 72 17.56 -16.49 -13.11
CA GLN A 72 18.71 -16.46 -14.01
C GLN A 72 18.70 -15.19 -14.88
N GLN A 73 17.55 -14.84 -15.46
CA GLN A 73 17.40 -13.64 -16.29
C GLN A 73 17.63 -12.34 -15.51
N LEU A 74 17.16 -12.26 -14.26
CA LEU A 74 17.42 -11.12 -13.38
C LEU A 74 18.91 -10.98 -13.06
N TRP A 75 19.58 -12.10 -12.77
CA TRP A 75 21.00 -12.11 -12.47
C TRP A 75 21.85 -11.67 -13.67
N GLU A 76 21.54 -12.20 -14.86
CA GLU A 76 22.21 -11.80 -16.11
C GLU A 76 21.99 -10.31 -16.42
N ALA A 77 20.77 -9.80 -16.22
CA ALA A 77 20.47 -8.38 -16.41
C ALA A 77 21.25 -7.48 -15.43
N LEU A 78 21.30 -7.85 -14.15
CA LEU A 78 22.06 -7.10 -13.13
C LEU A 78 23.56 -7.08 -13.45
N ILE A 79 24.14 -8.22 -13.82
CA ILE A 79 25.56 -8.29 -14.20
C ILE A 79 25.84 -7.38 -15.41
N CYS A 80 25.01 -7.41 -16.44
CA CYS A 80 25.19 -6.53 -17.60
C CYS A 80 25.12 -5.04 -17.24
N GLU A 81 24.24 -4.63 -16.31
CA GLU A 81 24.18 -3.22 -15.86
C GLU A 81 25.45 -2.81 -15.10
N PHE A 82 25.99 -3.69 -14.24
CA PHE A 82 27.20 -3.40 -13.46
C PHE A 82 28.50 -3.49 -14.29
N GLU A 83 28.52 -4.26 -15.38
CA GLU A 83 29.69 -4.34 -16.28
C GLU A 83 29.77 -3.17 -17.27
N THR A 84 28.70 -2.38 -17.44
CA THR A 84 28.70 -1.19 -18.32
C THR A 84 29.27 0.10 -17.68
N GLU A 85 29.78 0.02 -16.43
CA GLU A 85 30.39 1.16 -15.72
C GLU A 85 31.94 1.19 -15.71
N GLU A 86 32.63 0.30 -16.45
CA GLU A 86 34.09 0.39 -16.76
C GLU A 86 34.37 0.90 -18.19
#